data_AF-A0AA86QIG8-F1
#
_entry.id   AF-A0AA86QIG8-F1
#
_cell.length_a   1.000
_cell.length_b   1.000
_cell.length_c   1.000
_cell.angle_alpha   90.00
_cell.angle_beta   90.00
_cell.angle_gamma   90.00
#
_symmetry.space_group_name_H-M   'P 1'
#
loop_
_entity.id
_entity.type
_entity.pdbx_description
1 polymer ?
#
loop_
_entity_poly.entity_id
_entity_poly.type
_entity_poly.pdbx_seq_one_letter_code
_entity_poly.pdbx_strand_id
1 'polypeptide(L)'
;MNFYQGYLLDHAHAVLDQARSIFQTALATKVAGIHWWYGHASHAAELTAGYYNIWGQNSYEHLAETFGNVQFDFTCLEMTDSQHSGENCNSQPEELVRQVTDAVRMHGGSMGGENALETYSQYSYDQILNQLRYGRGYLKNFTYLRLSGTLLDWNNFNTFKNFVNAARGI
;
A
#
# COMPACT_ATOMS: atom_id res chain seq x y z
N MET A 1 21.41 3.00 -8.70
CA MET A 1 20.09 3.21 -8.10
C MET A 1 20.15 3.69 -6.65
N ASN A 2 21.14 3.29 -5.83
CA ASN A 2 21.35 3.84 -4.48
C ASN A 2 21.32 5.38 -4.39
N PHE A 3 22.00 6.08 -5.30
CA PHE A 3 21.98 7.56 -5.36
C PHE A 3 20.56 8.12 -5.55
N TYR A 4 19.78 7.53 -6.46
CA TYR A 4 18.44 8.02 -6.78
C TYR A 4 17.43 7.75 -5.64
N GLN A 5 17.46 6.56 -5.05
CA GLN A 5 16.68 6.28 -3.84
C GLN A 5 17.12 7.17 -2.67
N GLY A 6 18.44 7.44 -2.53
CA GLY A 6 18.97 8.32 -1.49
C GLY A 6 18.29 9.68 -1.46
N TYR A 7 18.07 10.32 -2.61
CA TYR A 7 17.31 11.57 -2.66
C TYR A 7 15.87 11.45 -2.17
N LEU A 8 15.20 10.34 -2.48
CA LEU A 8 13.83 10.11 -2.00
C LEU A 8 13.80 9.97 -0.47
N LEU A 9 14.77 9.25 0.11
CA LEU A 9 14.89 9.07 1.56
C LEU A 9 15.26 10.38 2.27
N ASP A 10 16.25 11.12 1.74
CA ASP A 10 16.65 12.43 2.27
C ASP A 10 15.49 13.43 2.22
N HIS A 11 14.72 13.43 1.13
CA HIS A 11 13.53 14.26 1.00
C HIS A 11 12.47 13.90 2.06
N ALA A 12 12.17 12.60 2.22
CA ALA A 12 11.21 12.15 3.21
C ALA A 12 11.64 12.53 4.62
N HIS A 13 12.91 12.35 4.97
CA HIS A 13 13.46 12.74 6.26
C HIS A 13 13.27 14.24 6.53
N ALA A 14 13.67 15.09 5.57
CA ALA A 14 13.55 16.55 5.72
C ALA A 14 12.09 17.01 5.90
N VAL A 15 11.14 16.43 5.14
CA VAL A 15 9.71 16.78 5.25
C VAL A 15 9.12 16.28 6.56
N LEU A 16 9.45 15.05 6.97
CA LEU A 16 8.93 14.45 8.20
C LEU A 16 9.46 15.15 9.44
N ASP A 17 10.73 15.58 9.45
CA ASP A 17 11.30 16.37 10.54
C ASP A 17 10.52 17.67 10.75
N GLN A 18 10.23 18.37 9.66
CA GLN A 18 9.44 19.59 9.73
C GLN A 18 8.00 19.31 10.20
N ALA A 19 7.36 18.27 9.68
CA ALA A 19 6.01 17.88 10.07
C ALA A 19 5.93 17.51 11.56
N ARG A 20 6.89 16.72 12.07
CA ARG A 20 6.99 16.33 13.49
C ARG A 20 7.21 17.53 14.41
N SER A 21 7.92 18.56 13.95
CA SER A 21 8.15 19.78 14.74
C SER A 21 6.89 20.64 14.92
N ILE A 22 5.94 20.54 13.99
CA ILE A 22 4.71 21.36 13.96
C ILE A 22 3.53 20.59 14.55
N PHE A 23 3.35 19.33 14.13
CA PHE A 23 2.15 18.55 14.39
C PHE A 23 2.38 17.56 15.54
N GLN A 24 1.47 17.59 16.51
CA GLN A 24 1.43 16.62 17.62
C GLN A 24 0.39 15.50 17.38
N THR A 25 0.03 15.26 16.11
CA THR A 25 -0.95 14.23 15.70
C THR A 25 -0.25 13.10 14.94
N ALA A 26 -1.00 12.03 14.66
CA ALA A 26 -0.52 10.95 13.82
C ALA A 26 -0.16 11.48 12.42
N LEU A 27 1.05 11.13 11.96
CA LEU A 27 1.52 11.41 10.60
C LEU A 27 1.50 10.10 9.80
N ALA A 28 1.27 10.24 8.50
CA ALA A 28 1.38 9.14 7.56
C ALA A 28 2.15 9.58 6.30
N THR A 29 2.78 8.61 5.64
CA THR A 29 3.49 8.76 4.38
C THR A 29 2.82 7.87 3.34
N LYS A 30 2.40 8.46 2.23
CA LYS A 30 1.76 7.69 1.16
C LYS A 30 2.83 7.08 0.25
N VAL A 31 2.86 5.76 0.16
CA VAL A 31 3.80 5.01 -0.68
C VAL A 31 3.02 4.37 -1.82
N ALA A 32 3.49 4.56 -3.06
CA ALA A 32 2.78 4.09 -4.25
C ALA A 32 2.94 2.57 -4.44
N GLY A 33 1.86 1.90 -4.82
CA GLY A 33 1.85 0.48 -5.20
C GLY A 33 2.23 0.34 -6.67
N ILE A 34 3.53 0.26 -6.96
CA ILE A 34 4.04 0.10 -8.33
C ILE A 34 4.15 -1.39 -8.65
N HIS A 35 2.99 -2.01 -8.95
CA HIS A 35 2.87 -3.45 -9.06
C HIS A 35 3.29 -4.03 -10.41
N TRP A 36 3.28 -3.23 -11.49
CA TRP A 36 3.71 -3.68 -12.82
C TRP A 36 5.25 -3.77 -12.90
N TRP A 37 5.74 -4.77 -13.61
CA TRP A 37 7.15 -5.22 -13.64
C TRP A 37 7.73 -5.72 -12.32
N TYR A 38 6.92 -5.85 -11.26
CA TYR A 38 7.37 -6.41 -9.98
C TYR A 38 7.83 -7.87 -10.13
N GLY A 39 7.11 -8.69 -10.90
CA GLY A 39 7.50 -10.08 -11.15
C GLY A 39 8.69 -10.26 -12.10
N HIS A 40 9.19 -9.18 -12.70
CA HIS A 40 10.35 -9.22 -13.58
C HIS A 40 11.62 -8.89 -12.80
N ALA A 41 12.72 -9.58 -13.07
CA ALA A 41 13.98 -9.45 -12.32
C ALA A 41 14.54 -8.01 -12.25
N SER A 42 14.12 -7.13 -13.15
CA SER A 42 14.56 -5.74 -13.17
C SER A 42 13.76 -4.81 -12.25
N HIS A 43 12.55 -5.17 -11.81
CA HIS A 43 11.63 -4.28 -11.08
C HIS A 43 11.54 -2.88 -11.70
N ALA A 44 11.49 -2.81 -13.04
CA ALA A 44 11.87 -1.61 -13.78
C ALA A 44 11.04 -0.38 -13.39
N ALA A 45 9.74 -0.57 -13.15
CA ALA A 45 8.85 0.52 -12.77
C ALA A 45 9.18 1.06 -11.37
N GLU A 46 9.41 0.19 -10.39
CA GLU A 46 9.84 0.57 -9.03
C GLU A 46 11.14 1.36 -9.06
N LEU A 47 12.14 0.89 -9.82
CA LEU A 47 13.43 1.58 -9.95
C LEU A 47 13.27 3.01 -10.47
N THR A 48 12.43 3.21 -11.48
CA THR A 48 12.18 4.55 -12.05
C THR A 48 11.34 5.44 -11.12
N ALA A 49 10.49 4.84 -10.28
CA ALA A 49 9.71 5.55 -9.27
C ALA A 49 10.56 5.97 -8.05
N GLY A 50 11.79 5.46 -7.92
CA GLY A 50 12.71 5.76 -6.82
C GLY A 50 12.79 4.67 -5.77
N TYR A 51 12.07 3.56 -5.94
CA TYR A 51 12.15 2.39 -5.09
C TYR A 51 13.21 1.44 -5.66
N TYR A 52 14.40 1.42 -5.07
CA TYR A 52 15.45 0.49 -5.44
C TYR A 52 15.18 -0.91 -4.85
N ASN A 53 14.07 -1.50 -5.29
CA ASN A 53 13.63 -2.83 -4.91
C ASN A 53 14.09 -3.83 -5.97
N ILE A 54 14.96 -4.77 -5.60
CA ILE A 54 15.44 -5.86 -6.46
C ILE A 54 15.75 -7.09 -5.60
N TRP A 55 16.08 -8.20 -6.23
CA TRP A 55 16.52 -9.39 -5.51
C TRP A 55 17.72 -9.10 -4.58
N GLY A 56 17.56 -9.35 -3.29
CA GLY A 56 18.57 -9.07 -2.26
C GLY A 56 18.60 -7.63 -1.72
N GLN A 57 17.70 -6.74 -2.18
CA GLN A 57 17.58 -5.38 -1.68
C GLN A 57 16.11 -4.95 -1.58
N ASN A 58 15.63 -4.74 -0.36
CA ASN A 58 14.25 -4.36 -0.09
C ASN A 58 14.12 -2.85 0.12
N SER A 59 13.63 -2.13 -0.88
CA SER A 59 13.41 -0.68 -0.77
C SER A 59 12.44 -0.31 0.36
N TYR A 60 11.46 -1.16 0.64
CA TYR A 60 10.39 -0.86 1.60
C TYR A 60 10.87 -0.97 3.05
N GLU A 61 11.88 -1.80 3.32
CA GLU A 61 12.57 -1.81 4.62
C GLU A 61 13.33 -0.50 4.86
N HIS A 62 14.05 0.00 3.86
CA HIS A 62 14.75 1.31 3.96
C HIS A 62 13.77 2.48 4.17
N LEU A 63 12.61 2.45 3.49
CA LEU A 63 11.54 3.42 3.73
C LEU A 63 11.02 3.28 5.16
N ALA A 64 10.80 2.06 5.66
CA ALA A 64 10.26 1.82 6.99
C ALA A 64 11.22 2.29 8.09
N GLU A 65 12.51 2.03 7.92
CA GLU A 65 13.57 2.57 8.77
C GLU A 65 13.58 4.10 8.77
N THR A 66 13.50 4.73 7.58
CA THR A 66 13.53 6.20 7.43
C THR A 66 12.31 6.86 8.05
N PHE A 67 11.12 6.28 7.87
CA PHE A 67 9.87 6.83 8.38
C PHE A 67 9.72 6.61 9.89
N GLY A 68 10.34 5.58 10.45
CA GLY A 68 10.30 5.26 11.88
C GLY A 68 8.87 5.03 12.37
N ASN A 69 8.40 5.85 13.30
CA ASN A 69 7.04 5.73 13.86
C ASN A 69 5.93 6.34 12.99
N VAL A 70 6.25 6.90 11.83
CA VAL A 70 5.27 7.48 10.90
C VAL A 70 4.58 6.35 10.15
N GLN A 71 3.25 6.40 10.07
CA GLN A 71 2.46 5.35 9.45
C GLN A 71 2.68 5.31 7.92
N PHE A 72 2.73 4.12 7.35
CA PHE A 72 2.63 3.95 5.90
C PHE A 72 1.18 4.11 5.47
N ASP A 73 0.91 4.72 4.33
CA ASP A 73 -0.39 4.65 3.67
C ASP A 73 -0.16 4.04 2.28
N PHE A 74 -0.56 2.78 2.11
CA PHE A 74 -0.23 1.98 0.92
C PHE A 74 -1.47 1.63 0.09
N THR A 75 -1.31 1.50 -1.22
CA THR A 75 -2.42 1.28 -2.15
C THR A 75 -2.38 -0.13 -2.78
N CYS A 76 -3.28 -0.43 -3.72
CA CYS A 76 -3.42 -1.72 -4.44
C CYS A 76 -3.98 -2.89 -3.62
N LEU A 77 -4.58 -2.63 -2.45
CA LEU A 77 -5.09 -3.70 -1.58
C LEU A 77 -6.27 -4.49 -2.18
N GLU A 78 -6.92 -3.96 -3.20
CA GLU A 78 -8.06 -4.57 -3.90
C GLU A 78 -7.67 -5.44 -5.09
N MET A 79 -6.41 -5.35 -5.52
CA MET A 79 -5.92 -6.01 -6.73
C MET A 79 -5.48 -7.44 -6.44
N THR A 80 -5.66 -8.32 -7.43
CA THR A 80 -5.12 -9.67 -7.45
C THR A 80 -4.21 -9.87 -8.65
N ASP A 81 -3.26 -10.79 -8.56
CA ASP A 81 -2.35 -11.05 -9.68
C ASP A 81 -3.13 -11.64 -10.88
N SER A 82 -4.21 -12.37 -10.59
CA SER A 82 -5.07 -12.98 -11.60
C SER A 82 -5.71 -11.96 -12.54
N GLN A 83 -6.02 -10.76 -12.05
CA GLN A 83 -6.58 -9.66 -12.86
C GLN A 83 -5.61 -9.19 -13.94
N HIS A 84 -4.30 -9.42 -13.78
CA HIS A 84 -3.25 -8.95 -14.69
C HIS A 84 -2.56 -10.07 -15.49
N SER A 85 -2.98 -11.32 -15.31
CA SER A 85 -2.33 -12.51 -15.89
C SER A 85 -2.25 -12.51 -17.44
N GLY A 86 -3.05 -11.70 -18.13
CA GLY A 86 -3.05 -11.55 -19.60
C GLY A 86 -2.41 -10.27 -20.14
N GLU A 87 -1.91 -9.38 -19.28
CA GLU A 87 -1.55 -8.01 -19.69
C GLU A 87 -0.08 -7.84 -20.09
N ASN A 88 0.73 -8.90 -20.07
CA ASN A 88 2.18 -8.87 -20.33
C ASN A 88 2.94 -7.80 -19.51
N CYS A 89 2.42 -7.46 -18.32
CA CYS A 89 2.95 -6.40 -17.47
C CYS A 89 3.76 -6.92 -16.27
N ASN A 90 3.93 -8.25 -16.12
CA ASN A 90 4.62 -8.89 -14.98
C ASN A 90 4.14 -8.35 -13.63
N SER A 91 2.84 -8.11 -13.52
CA SER A 91 2.23 -7.47 -12.37
C SER A 91 1.99 -8.46 -11.23
N GLN A 92 2.37 -8.07 -10.01
CA GLN A 92 2.25 -8.88 -8.79
C GLN A 92 1.83 -8.02 -7.58
N PRO A 93 0.63 -7.41 -7.61
CA PRO A 93 0.15 -6.57 -6.52
C PRO A 93 0.02 -7.31 -5.19
N GLU A 94 -0.29 -8.62 -5.20
CA GLU A 94 -0.47 -9.37 -3.95
C GLU A 94 0.85 -9.55 -3.20
N GLU A 95 1.91 -9.96 -3.91
CA GLU A 95 3.25 -10.06 -3.36
C GLU A 95 3.78 -8.69 -2.93
N LEU A 96 3.53 -7.64 -3.71
CA LEU A 96 3.96 -6.29 -3.37
C LEU A 96 3.34 -5.81 -2.05
N VAL A 97 2.02 -5.93 -1.87
CA VAL A 97 1.35 -5.55 -0.61
C VAL A 97 1.91 -6.36 0.57
N ARG A 98 2.20 -7.65 0.38
CA ARG A 98 2.81 -8.48 1.42
C ARG A 98 4.23 -8.03 1.76
N GLN A 99 5.07 -7.72 0.76
CA GLN A 99 6.43 -7.24 0.98
C GLN A 99 6.45 -5.94 1.80
N VAL A 100 5.57 -4.99 1.47
CA VAL A 100 5.45 -3.72 2.21
C VAL A 100 4.94 -3.98 3.64
N THR A 101 3.94 -4.84 3.80
CA THR A 101 3.42 -5.21 5.12
C THR A 101 4.48 -5.87 6.00
N ASP A 102 5.29 -6.76 5.43
CA ASP A 102 6.40 -7.42 6.12
C ASP A 102 7.49 -6.42 6.50
N ALA A 103 7.86 -5.50 5.62
CA ALA A 103 8.81 -4.42 5.91
C ALA A 103 8.36 -3.55 7.08
N VAL A 104 7.10 -3.10 7.06
CA VAL A 104 6.50 -2.32 8.17
C VAL A 104 6.54 -3.12 9.48
N ARG A 105 6.21 -4.42 9.43
CA ARG A 105 6.25 -5.31 10.58
C ARG A 105 7.66 -5.47 11.15
N MET A 106 8.66 -5.69 10.31
CA MET A 106 10.05 -5.89 10.74
C MET A 106 10.62 -4.67 11.46
N HIS A 107 10.18 -3.46 11.09
CA HIS A 107 10.60 -2.21 11.72
C HIS A 107 9.65 -1.71 12.82
N GLY A 108 8.69 -2.54 13.26
CA GLY A 108 7.78 -2.19 14.35
C GLY A 108 6.82 -1.04 14.02
N GLY A 109 6.60 -0.77 12.74
CA GLY A 109 5.77 0.33 12.25
C GLY A 109 4.28 -0.01 12.22
N SER A 110 3.52 0.87 11.57
CA SER A 110 2.12 0.62 11.25
C SER A 110 1.81 1.11 9.85
N MET A 111 0.75 0.57 9.25
CA MET A 111 0.27 1.00 7.94
C MET A 111 -1.25 1.18 7.91
N GLY A 112 -1.72 2.14 7.14
CA GLY A 112 -3.04 2.20 6.55
C GLY A 112 -3.00 1.62 5.14
N GLY A 113 -4.18 1.35 4.60
CA GLY A 113 -4.34 0.79 3.27
C GLY A 113 -5.43 1.48 2.45
N GLU A 114 -5.32 1.40 1.14
CA GLU A 114 -6.32 1.91 0.19
C GLU A 114 -6.49 0.98 -1.01
N ASN A 115 -7.65 1.07 -1.66
CA ASN A 115 -7.78 0.58 -3.03
C ASN A 115 -7.17 1.60 -4.03
N ALA A 116 -6.48 1.12 -5.05
CA ALA A 116 -5.87 1.97 -6.07
C ALA A 116 -6.90 2.44 -7.12
N LEU A 117 -7.79 1.54 -7.52
CA LEU A 117 -8.82 1.78 -8.51
C LEU A 117 -10.21 1.74 -7.88
N GLU A 118 -11.14 2.48 -8.48
CA GLU A 118 -12.54 2.46 -8.09
C GLU A 118 -13.12 1.04 -8.26
N THR A 119 -13.72 0.49 -7.20
CA THR A 119 -14.26 -0.87 -7.21
C THR A 119 -15.48 -1.03 -6.33
N TYR A 120 -16.48 -1.74 -6.83
CA TYR A 120 -17.76 -1.99 -6.13
C TYR A 120 -18.05 -3.48 -5.97
N SER A 121 -17.13 -4.33 -6.40
CA SER A 121 -17.34 -5.77 -6.50
C SER A 121 -17.05 -6.48 -5.17
N GLN A 122 -17.81 -7.54 -4.89
CA GLN A 122 -17.53 -8.42 -3.76
C GLN A 122 -16.11 -9.00 -3.84
N TYR A 123 -15.64 -9.31 -5.06
CA TYR A 123 -14.32 -9.86 -5.31
C TYR A 123 -13.19 -8.95 -4.80
N SER A 124 -13.22 -7.66 -5.15
CA SER A 124 -12.25 -6.68 -4.66
C SER A 124 -12.34 -6.47 -3.14
N TYR A 125 -13.54 -6.45 -2.58
CA TYR A 125 -13.72 -6.34 -1.13
C TYR A 125 -13.17 -7.56 -0.38
N ASP A 126 -13.37 -8.76 -0.90
CA ASP A 126 -12.81 -9.98 -0.33
C ASP A 126 -11.28 -9.95 -0.36
N GLN A 127 -10.70 -9.44 -1.45
CA GLN A 127 -9.26 -9.26 -1.55
C GLN A 127 -8.72 -8.25 -0.54
N ILE A 128 -9.37 -7.09 -0.38
CA ILE A 128 -9.01 -6.13 0.66
C ILE A 128 -9.06 -6.82 2.03
N LEU A 129 -10.13 -7.55 2.36
CA LEU A 129 -10.25 -8.26 3.62
C LEU A 129 -9.14 -9.30 3.82
N ASN A 130 -8.67 -9.96 2.76
CA ASN A 130 -7.54 -10.89 2.84
C ASN A 130 -6.23 -10.17 3.18
N GLN A 131 -5.97 -9.02 2.56
CA GLN A 131 -4.79 -8.20 2.87
C GLN A 131 -4.86 -7.60 4.28
N LEU A 132 -6.03 -7.17 4.72
CA LEU A 132 -6.27 -6.74 6.11
C LEU A 132 -5.96 -7.86 7.11
N ARG A 133 -6.38 -9.09 6.83
CA ARG A 133 -6.09 -10.26 7.69
C ARG A 133 -4.62 -10.61 7.69
N TYR A 134 -3.95 -10.54 6.55
CA TYR A 134 -2.50 -10.77 6.46
C TYR A 134 -1.72 -9.74 7.28
N GLY A 135 -2.09 -8.46 7.15
CA GLY A 135 -1.50 -7.35 7.89
C GLY A 135 -2.00 -7.19 9.32
N ARG A 136 -2.77 -8.14 9.86
CA ARG A 136 -3.42 -7.99 11.17
C ARG A 136 -2.40 -7.61 12.25
N GLY A 137 -2.69 -6.53 12.97
CA GLY A 137 -1.80 -5.97 13.99
C GLY A 137 -0.82 -4.91 13.49
N TYR A 138 -0.64 -4.75 12.18
CA TYR A 138 0.22 -3.73 11.55
C TYR A 138 -0.55 -2.82 10.60
N LEU A 139 -1.47 -3.38 9.83
CA LEU A 139 -2.43 -2.66 9.01
C LEU A 139 -3.61 -2.23 9.90
N LYS A 140 -3.67 -0.95 10.25
CA LYS A 140 -4.53 -0.39 11.31
C LYS A 140 -5.83 0.23 10.80
N ASN A 141 -5.85 0.65 9.54
CA ASN A 141 -6.99 1.32 8.95
C ASN A 141 -7.03 1.09 7.43
N PHE A 142 -8.21 1.28 6.87
CA PHE A 142 -8.42 1.24 5.43
C PHE A 142 -9.21 2.47 4.99
N THR A 143 -8.73 3.18 3.98
CA THR A 143 -9.42 4.32 3.37
C THR A 143 -9.91 3.93 1.99
N TYR A 144 -11.23 3.94 1.80
CA TYR A 144 -11.85 3.56 0.53
C TYR A 144 -11.87 4.75 -0.46
N LEU A 145 -11.36 4.52 -1.66
CA LEU A 145 -11.43 5.42 -2.81
C LEU A 145 -12.63 5.04 -3.70
N ARG A 146 -13.68 5.85 -3.83
CA ARG A 146 -14.00 7.14 -3.22
C ARG A 146 -15.52 7.23 -3.04
N LEU A 147 -15.99 8.09 -2.14
CA LEU A 147 -17.40 8.47 -2.12
C LEU A 147 -17.84 9.02 -3.48
N SER A 148 -18.86 8.40 -4.07
CA SER A 148 -19.43 8.78 -5.36
C SER A 148 -20.94 8.50 -5.36
N GLY A 149 -21.67 9.03 -6.35
CA GLY A 149 -23.06 8.65 -6.58
C GLY A 149 -23.20 7.14 -6.83
N THR A 150 -22.26 6.56 -7.58
CA THR A 150 -22.21 5.13 -7.89
C THR A 150 -21.99 4.27 -6.64
N LEU A 151 -21.17 4.70 -5.68
CA LEU A 151 -21.05 4.01 -4.38
C LEU A 151 -22.38 3.99 -3.62
N LEU A 152 -23.13 5.08 -3.71
CA LEU A 152 -24.40 5.27 -2.99
C LEU A 152 -25.60 4.61 -3.68
N ASP A 153 -25.44 4.08 -4.89
CA ASP A 153 -26.46 3.25 -5.53
C ASP A 153 -26.77 2.04 -4.64
N TRP A 154 -28.05 1.69 -4.53
CA TRP A 154 -28.53 0.78 -3.48
C TRP A 154 -27.77 -0.56 -3.41
N ASN A 155 -27.49 -1.17 -4.57
CA ASN A 155 -26.76 -2.44 -4.63
C ASN A 155 -25.31 -2.28 -4.21
N ASN A 156 -24.61 -1.27 -4.72
CA ASN A 156 -23.20 -1.01 -4.40
C ASN A 156 -23.04 -0.65 -2.92
N PHE A 157 -23.94 0.20 -2.40
CA PHE A 157 -23.92 0.59 -1.00
C PHE A 157 -24.21 -0.58 -0.07
N ASN A 158 -25.09 -1.51 -0.47
CA ASN A 158 -25.31 -2.75 0.29
C ASN A 158 -24.07 -3.64 0.33
N THR A 159 -23.40 -3.84 -0.82
CA THR A 159 -22.14 -4.59 -0.86
C THR A 159 -21.06 -3.92 -0.01
N PHE A 160 -20.92 -2.59 -0.12
CA PHE A 160 -19.98 -1.81 0.68
C PHE A 160 -20.25 -1.91 2.19
N LYS A 161 -21.53 -1.83 2.62
CA LYS A 161 -21.89 -2.04 4.04
C LYS A 161 -21.47 -3.42 4.55
N ASN A 162 -21.64 -4.47 3.74
CA ASN A 162 -21.22 -5.82 4.11
C ASN A 162 -19.69 -5.89 4.26
N PHE A 163 -18.95 -5.28 3.33
CA PHE A 163 -17.50 -5.11 3.45
C PHE A 163 -17.09 -4.40 4.74
N VAL A 164 -17.68 -3.24 5.04
CA VAL A 164 -17.39 -2.47 6.26
C VAL A 164 -17.68 -3.31 7.51
N ASN A 165 -18.79 -4.05 7.54
CA ASN A 165 -19.11 -4.92 8.66
C ASN A 165 -18.10 -6.06 8.84
N ALA A 166 -17.62 -6.65 7.75
CA ALA A 166 -16.59 -7.69 7.80
C ALA A 166 -15.22 -7.13 8.23
N ALA A 167 -14.86 -5.91 7.81
CA ALA A 167 -13.58 -5.28 8.13
C ALA A 167 -13.44 -4.91 9.60
N ARG A 168 -14.54 -4.56 10.29
CA ARG A 168 -14.53 -4.15 11.72
C ARG A 168 -13.96 -5.19 12.69
N GLY A 169 -13.92 -6.46 12.31
CA GLY A 169 -13.47 -7.56 13.17
C GLY A 169 -12.03 -8.03 12.92
N ILE A 170 -11.33 -7.42 11.97
CA ILE A 170 -9.97 -7.79 11.60
C ILE A 170 -8.98 -6.95 12.40
#